data_AF-A0A397ARB7-F1
#
_entry.id   AF-A0A397ARB7-F1
#
_cell.length_a   1.000
_cell.length_b   1.000
_cell.length_c   1.000
_cell.angle_alpha   90.00
_cell.angle_beta   90.00
_cell.angle_gamma   90.00
#
_symmetry.space_group_name_H-M   'P 1'
#
loop_
_entity.id
_entity.type
_entity.pdbx_description
1 polymer ?
#
loop_
_entity_poly.entity_id
_entity_poly.type
_entity_poly.pdbx_seq_one_letter_code
_entity_poly.pdbx_strand_id
1 'polypeptide(L)'
;DDLAVHSLQVPTDVGHARYLDQSLPYVPVFEEQYGPEVSSSLQTKYYTLTESGQAGIEAATATLHALFVQATEHVLANQESLASYFHIPAALWPRIQDSWARQYVIKNDTISGRLDFALTDHGIKVYEYNADSASCLMECGYTQDAWSNAAGLGSIGRSNSSTLFTQLTAAWKSKNVQGTLHLLCDNDHEERYHSLYMKATAEAAGIPCVLMVGVQDLHFDSSDGTTILDGQNRPLQNVWKTWAWQTVISQYEARNAGAAATSGVVQVMDVMLHPSVRVFEPLWTVLPSSKAILPILTQLAPDNPYLLRSTFDPADIPLFTGGYVAKPVMGRTGANVSIYNGSGDLISATAGKWVDDTIVYQEIALLPKYEDDCYVQVNTWAIDGEYGGTVLRIDESNIVGLNSGIYPMRVVPDKCLSMAISASSVLPKYLNAVKKDLAVHTLNIARHVGNARYLDASLPFVPTFEAKYGHEVSTAQQSKYYTITEAGQAGVEAATDILHQLFLRATDHVLAHKRELAPYFCIPAGLWPKIQHSWTHQYVSVIHAFDRQAWVYNMHILANKTRFRDGWTLP
;
A
#
# COMPACT_ATOMS: atom_id res chain seq x y z
N ASP A 1 14.95 9.40 7.34
CA ASP A 1 15.59 10.39 6.44
C ASP A 1 14.92 10.61 5.09
N ASP A 2 14.03 9.72 4.62
CA ASP A 2 13.41 9.88 3.30
C ASP A 2 12.33 10.97 3.22
N LEU A 3 11.54 11.13 4.29
CA LEU A 3 10.54 12.18 4.39
C LEU A 3 11.16 13.43 5.05
N ALA A 4 10.91 14.60 4.49
CA ALA A 4 11.39 15.87 5.03
C ALA A 4 10.32 16.95 4.90
N VAL A 5 10.22 17.83 5.91
CA VAL A 5 9.35 19.01 5.90
C VAL A 5 10.11 20.22 5.40
N HIS A 6 9.41 21.11 4.69
CA HIS A 6 9.97 22.35 4.17
C HIS A 6 9.02 23.50 4.44
N SER A 7 9.57 24.64 4.85
CA SER A 7 8.81 25.90 4.93
C SER A 7 8.76 26.56 3.55
N LEU A 8 7.60 27.12 3.22
CA LEU A 8 7.37 27.87 1.98
C LEU A 8 6.77 29.23 2.32
N GLN A 9 7.41 30.28 1.82
CA GLN A 9 6.82 31.61 1.79
C GLN A 9 6.09 31.79 0.45
N VAL A 10 4.77 31.82 0.50
CA VAL A 10 3.93 32.06 -0.68
C VAL A 10 3.85 33.57 -0.92
N PRO A 11 4.13 34.07 -2.15
CA PRO A 11 3.90 35.46 -2.49
C PRO A 11 2.45 35.89 -2.24
N THR A 12 2.22 37.12 -1.78
CA THR A 12 0.87 37.59 -1.41
C THR A 12 -0.14 37.51 -2.56
N ASP A 13 0.30 37.82 -3.78
CA ASP A 13 -0.49 37.74 -5.00
C ASP A 13 -0.86 36.29 -5.37
N VAL A 14 0.00 35.32 -5.02
CA VAL A 14 -0.25 33.88 -5.21
C VAL A 14 -1.13 33.32 -4.10
N GLY A 15 -0.89 33.71 -2.84
CA GLY A 15 -1.59 33.18 -1.66
C GLY A 15 -3.10 33.38 -1.73
N HIS A 16 -3.54 34.57 -2.14
CA HIS A 16 -4.96 34.92 -2.28
C HIS A 16 -5.56 34.55 -3.65
N ALA A 17 -4.76 33.96 -4.55
CA ALA A 17 -5.27 33.53 -5.84
C ALA A 17 -6.13 32.27 -5.68
N ARG A 18 -7.19 32.19 -6.48
CA ARG A 18 -7.96 30.96 -6.64
C ARG A 18 -7.20 29.99 -7.54
N TYR A 19 -7.00 28.75 -7.10
CA TYR A 19 -6.10 27.81 -7.76
C TYR A 19 -6.75 26.56 -8.35
N LEU A 20 -7.98 26.24 -7.92
CA LEU A 20 -8.70 25.05 -8.39
C LEU A 20 -9.54 25.37 -9.64
N ASP A 21 -9.61 24.39 -10.55
CA ASP A 21 -10.38 24.49 -11.79
C ASP A 21 -11.88 24.38 -11.50
N GLN A 22 -12.57 25.51 -11.65
CA GLN A 22 -14.01 25.64 -11.41
C GLN A 22 -14.90 24.86 -12.37
N SER A 23 -14.35 24.37 -13.49
CA SER A 23 -15.11 23.52 -14.41
C SER A 23 -15.34 22.12 -13.85
N LEU A 24 -14.61 21.72 -12.80
CA LEU A 24 -14.72 20.40 -12.18
C LEU A 24 -15.84 20.38 -11.12
N PRO A 25 -16.76 19.40 -11.17
CA PRO A 25 -17.99 19.43 -10.37
C PRO A 25 -17.77 19.31 -8.86
N TYR A 26 -16.66 18.72 -8.43
CA TYR A 26 -16.30 18.56 -7.01
C TYR A 26 -15.63 19.80 -6.42
N VAL A 27 -15.11 20.72 -7.24
CA VAL A 27 -14.36 21.89 -6.76
C VAL A 27 -15.24 22.90 -6.00
N PRO A 28 -16.42 23.32 -6.50
CA PRO A 28 -17.26 24.25 -5.75
C PRO A 28 -17.64 23.73 -4.36
N VAL A 29 -17.93 22.42 -4.24
CA VAL A 29 -18.30 21.79 -2.96
C VAL A 29 -17.10 21.71 -2.01
N PHE A 30 -15.90 21.44 -2.53
CA PHE A 30 -14.67 21.46 -1.73
C PHE A 30 -14.37 22.87 -1.18
N GLU A 31 -14.52 23.91 -2.01
CA GLU A 31 -14.27 25.29 -1.61
C GLU A 31 -15.29 25.84 -0.61
N GLU A 32 -16.51 25.26 -0.52
CA GLU A 32 -17.46 25.60 0.55
C GLU A 32 -16.87 25.32 1.95
N GLN A 33 -16.00 24.32 2.08
CA GLN A 33 -15.38 23.91 3.34
C GLN A 33 -13.98 24.52 3.54
N TYR A 34 -13.14 24.49 2.50
CA TYR A 34 -11.72 24.88 2.61
C TYR A 34 -11.39 26.27 2.06
N GLY A 35 -12.35 26.91 1.38
CA GLY A 35 -12.13 28.17 0.69
C GLY A 35 -11.39 28.02 -0.65
N PRO A 36 -11.36 29.10 -1.46
CA PRO A 36 -10.82 29.05 -2.83
C PRO A 36 -9.31 29.35 -2.92
N GLU A 37 -8.71 29.91 -1.87
CA GLU A 37 -7.36 30.49 -1.90
C GLU A 37 -6.25 29.43 -1.74
N VAL A 38 -5.08 29.67 -2.35
CA VAL A 38 -3.90 28.79 -2.18
C VAL A 38 -3.51 28.68 -0.71
N SER A 39 -3.51 29.79 0.02
CA SER A 39 -3.33 29.74 1.46
C SER A 39 -3.84 31.01 2.13
N SER A 40 -4.55 30.83 3.24
CA SER A 40 -4.90 31.91 4.15
C SER A 40 -3.69 32.45 4.93
N SER A 41 -2.58 31.69 4.98
CA SER A 41 -1.30 32.09 5.56
C SER A 41 -0.21 32.16 4.49
N LEU A 42 0.50 33.29 4.42
CA LEU A 42 1.62 33.42 3.48
C LEU A 42 2.83 32.55 3.85
N GLN A 43 2.87 32.02 5.08
CA GLN A 43 3.84 31.02 5.51
C GLN A 43 3.13 29.67 5.62
N THR A 44 3.53 28.72 4.79
CA THR A 44 2.98 27.37 4.72
C THR A 44 4.10 26.33 4.71
N LYS A 45 3.75 25.05 4.68
CA LYS A 45 4.71 23.95 4.63
C LYS A 45 4.32 22.96 3.55
N TYR A 46 5.30 22.19 3.09
CA TYR A 46 5.09 21.03 2.24
C TYR A 46 6.12 19.97 2.62
N TYR A 47 5.89 18.74 2.18
CA TYR A 47 6.80 17.64 2.44
C TYR A 47 7.44 17.14 1.14
N THR A 48 8.62 16.55 1.27
CA THR A 48 9.25 15.79 0.18
C THR A 48 9.54 14.38 0.64
N LEU A 49 9.33 13.42 -0.24
CA LEU A 49 9.75 12.04 -0.07
C LEU A 49 10.79 11.70 -1.13
N THR A 50 11.85 10.99 -0.79
CA THR A 50 12.85 10.53 -1.77
C THR A 50 12.25 9.49 -2.73
N GLU A 51 12.85 9.31 -3.91
CA GLU A 51 12.48 8.24 -4.86
C GLU A 51 12.62 6.84 -4.21
N SER A 52 13.60 6.61 -3.35
CA SER A 52 13.75 5.35 -2.62
C SER A 52 12.66 5.16 -1.57
N GLY A 53 12.31 6.21 -0.81
CA GLY A 53 11.20 6.17 0.14
C GLY A 53 9.86 5.92 -0.55
N GLN A 54 9.64 6.56 -1.70
CA GLN A 54 8.47 6.34 -2.56
C GLN A 54 8.38 4.88 -3.03
N ALA A 55 9.47 4.33 -3.57
CA ALA A 55 9.51 2.93 -4.00
C ALA A 55 9.25 1.95 -2.82
N GLY A 56 9.77 2.25 -1.63
CA GLY A 56 9.52 1.46 -0.43
C GLY A 56 8.04 1.43 -0.03
N ILE A 57 7.37 2.59 -0.09
CA ILE A 57 5.95 2.71 0.23
C ILE A 57 5.06 2.05 -0.85
N GLU A 58 5.42 2.15 -2.13
CA GLU A 58 4.76 1.43 -3.21
C GLU A 58 4.83 -0.10 -3.00
N ALA A 59 6.02 -0.62 -2.69
CA ALA A 59 6.24 -2.03 -2.41
C ALA A 59 5.48 -2.50 -1.15
N ALA A 60 5.47 -1.68 -0.09
CA ALA A 60 4.71 -1.97 1.13
C ALA A 60 3.20 -2.03 0.85
N THR A 61 2.68 -1.11 0.04
CA THR A 61 1.26 -1.06 -0.36
C THR A 61 0.85 -2.34 -1.07
N ALA A 62 1.59 -2.75 -2.10
CA ALA A 62 1.30 -3.97 -2.86
C ALA A 62 1.40 -5.24 -1.99
N THR A 63 2.48 -5.34 -1.20
CA THR A 63 2.71 -6.49 -0.31
C THR A 63 1.59 -6.64 0.72
N LEU A 64 1.21 -5.53 1.36
CA LEU A 64 0.19 -5.54 2.40
C LEU A 64 -1.20 -5.75 1.82
N HIS A 65 -1.56 -5.12 0.70
CA HIS A 65 -2.84 -5.38 0.07
C HIS A 65 -3.05 -6.88 -0.17
N ALA A 66 -2.07 -7.55 -0.78
CA ALA A 66 -2.11 -9.00 -1.00
C ALA A 66 -2.22 -9.79 0.31
N LEU A 67 -1.50 -9.38 1.35
CA LEU A 67 -1.53 -10.05 2.65
C LEU A 67 -2.88 -9.87 3.37
N PHE A 68 -3.51 -8.70 3.30
CA PHE A 68 -4.85 -8.46 3.86
C PHE A 68 -5.92 -9.26 3.12
N VAL A 69 -5.79 -9.43 1.81
CA VAL A 69 -6.65 -10.33 1.01
C VAL A 69 -6.47 -11.79 1.44
N GLN A 70 -5.23 -12.26 1.65
CA GLN A 70 -4.95 -13.60 2.16
C GLN A 70 -5.48 -13.81 3.59
N ALA A 71 -5.33 -12.82 4.46
CA ALA A 71 -5.88 -12.88 5.81
C ALA A 71 -7.42 -12.93 5.80
N THR A 72 -8.06 -12.22 4.88
CA THR A 72 -9.51 -12.29 4.68
C THR A 72 -9.95 -13.69 4.28
N GLU A 73 -9.24 -14.31 3.33
CA GLU A 73 -9.49 -15.70 2.93
C GLU A 73 -9.33 -16.67 4.11
N HIS A 74 -8.28 -16.48 4.92
CA HIS A 74 -8.04 -17.28 6.11
C HIS A 74 -9.17 -17.15 7.14
N VAL A 75 -9.67 -15.92 7.38
CA VAL A 75 -10.81 -15.67 8.28
C VAL A 75 -12.04 -16.43 7.81
N LEU A 76 -12.34 -16.35 6.52
CA LEU A 76 -13.51 -17.01 5.93
C LEU A 76 -13.37 -18.55 5.95
N ALA A 77 -12.18 -19.07 5.71
CA ALA A 77 -11.91 -20.51 5.79
C ALA A 77 -11.98 -21.07 7.22
N ASN A 78 -11.71 -20.22 8.23
CA ASN A 78 -11.68 -20.58 9.65
C ASN A 78 -12.75 -19.82 10.45
N GLN A 79 -13.90 -19.56 9.82
CA GLN A 79 -14.96 -18.73 10.39
C GLN A 79 -15.41 -19.21 11.79
N GLU A 80 -15.50 -20.54 12.01
CA GLU A 80 -15.97 -21.10 13.29
C GLU A 80 -15.13 -20.64 14.49
N SER A 81 -13.81 -20.53 14.33
CA SER A 81 -12.91 -20.11 15.40
C SER A 81 -12.65 -18.61 15.44
N LEU A 82 -12.79 -17.90 14.33
CA LEU A 82 -12.40 -16.50 14.21
C LEU A 82 -13.57 -15.51 14.22
N ALA A 83 -14.79 -15.93 13.91
CA ALA A 83 -15.92 -15.03 13.71
C ALA A 83 -16.27 -14.18 14.94
N SER A 84 -16.09 -14.73 16.14
CA SER A 84 -16.40 -14.04 17.40
C SER A 84 -15.56 -12.78 17.62
N TYR A 85 -14.35 -12.68 17.05
CA TYR A 85 -13.48 -11.51 17.20
C TYR A 85 -13.93 -10.31 16.38
N PHE A 86 -14.72 -10.50 15.31
CA PHE A 86 -15.09 -9.43 14.39
C PHE A 86 -16.36 -8.67 14.79
N HIS A 87 -17.10 -9.16 15.78
CA HIS A 87 -18.35 -8.54 16.25
C HIS A 87 -19.37 -8.31 15.13
N ILE A 88 -19.46 -9.27 14.21
CA ILE A 88 -20.43 -9.27 13.12
C ILE A 88 -21.59 -10.22 13.46
N PRO A 89 -22.86 -9.79 13.33
CA PRO A 89 -24.02 -10.65 13.54
C PRO A 89 -23.94 -11.96 12.75
N ALA A 90 -24.19 -13.09 13.42
CA ALA A 90 -24.09 -14.43 12.83
C ALA A 90 -24.83 -14.58 11.48
N ALA A 91 -25.98 -13.91 11.34
CA ALA A 91 -26.81 -13.93 10.14
C ALA A 91 -26.19 -13.24 8.91
N LEU A 92 -25.18 -12.38 9.10
CA LEU A 92 -24.49 -11.69 8.00
C LEU A 92 -23.31 -12.50 7.46
N TRP A 93 -22.77 -13.46 8.21
CA TRP A 93 -21.64 -14.27 7.77
C TRP A 93 -21.88 -15.06 6.47
N PRO A 94 -23.02 -15.73 6.25
CA PRO A 94 -23.31 -16.35 4.96
C PRO A 94 -23.26 -15.35 3.79
N ARG A 95 -23.64 -14.09 4.04
CA ARG A 95 -23.60 -13.03 3.03
C ARG A 95 -22.20 -12.50 2.76
N ILE A 96 -21.36 -12.43 3.80
CA ILE A 96 -19.94 -12.09 3.65
C ILE A 96 -19.24 -13.18 2.84
N GLN A 97 -19.50 -14.46 3.17
CA GLN A 97 -19.02 -15.61 2.40
C GLN A 97 -19.50 -15.54 0.96
N ASP A 98 -20.79 -15.26 0.73
CA ASP A 98 -21.32 -15.07 -0.62
C ASP A 98 -20.64 -13.90 -1.34
N SER A 99 -20.41 -12.78 -0.66
CA SER A 99 -19.71 -11.61 -1.22
C SER A 99 -18.28 -11.92 -1.62
N TRP A 100 -17.63 -12.89 -0.96
CA TRP A 100 -16.29 -13.37 -1.29
C TRP A 100 -16.27 -14.48 -2.35
N ALA A 101 -17.19 -15.44 -2.24
CA ALA A 101 -17.22 -16.69 -2.99
C ALA A 101 -17.98 -16.58 -4.33
N ARG A 102 -18.95 -15.68 -4.46
CA ARG A 102 -19.78 -15.59 -5.66
C ARG A 102 -19.04 -14.95 -6.82
N GLN A 103 -18.55 -15.82 -7.69
CA GLN A 103 -18.06 -15.54 -9.04
C GLN A 103 -16.85 -14.59 -9.04
N TYR A 104 -15.98 -14.73 -10.04
CA TYR A 104 -14.83 -13.84 -10.24
C TYR A 104 -15.21 -12.34 -10.42
N VAL A 105 -16.50 -11.98 -10.32
CA VAL A 105 -17.04 -10.64 -10.57
C VAL A 105 -17.21 -9.85 -9.27
N ILE A 106 -17.84 -10.40 -8.21
CA ILE A 106 -18.15 -9.62 -6.98
C ILE A 106 -16.93 -9.47 -6.06
N LYS A 107 -16.10 -10.50 -5.94
CA LYS A 107 -14.82 -10.39 -5.20
C LYS A 107 -13.96 -9.25 -5.77
N ASN A 108 -14.02 -9.07 -7.09
CA ASN A 108 -13.26 -8.06 -7.82
C ASN A 108 -14.00 -6.73 -7.93
N ASP A 109 -15.06 -6.48 -7.13
CA ASP A 109 -15.75 -5.19 -7.07
C ASP A 109 -15.07 -4.18 -6.14
N THR A 110 -13.84 -4.44 -5.72
CA THR A 110 -13.06 -3.44 -5.00
C THR A 110 -12.62 -2.30 -5.91
N ILE A 111 -12.76 -1.05 -5.48
CA ILE A 111 -12.29 0.12 -6.24
C ILE A 111 -11.08 0.75 -5.57
N SER A 112 -11.17 1.02 -4.27
CA SER A 112 -10.13 1.75 -3.55
C SER A 112 -10.13 1.43 -2.06
N GLY A 113 -8.95 1.28 -1.48
CA GLY A 113 -8.73 1.25 -0.03
C GLY A 113 -7.52 2.09 0.37
N ARG A 114 -7.43 2.47 1.65
CA ARG A 114 -6.32 3.30 2.15
C ARG A 114 -5.56 2.62 3.29
N LEU A 115 -4.26 2.43 3.12
CA LEU A 115 -3.37 1.92 4.17
C LEU A 115 -2.75 3.07 4.94
N ASP A 116 -2.70 2.95 6.27
CA ASP A 116 -2.19 3.99 7.16
C ASP A 116 -0.85 3.52 7.76
N PHE A 117 0.22 4.28 7.53
CA PHE A 117 1.60 3.93 7.85
C PHE A 117 2.31 4.93 8.78
N ALA A 118 3.28 4.41 9.52
CA ALA A 118 4.38 5.19 10.08
C ALA A 118 5.70 4.88 9.34
N LEU A 119 6.47 5.93 9.04
CA LEU A 119 7.83 5.83 8.53
C LEU A 119 8.81 6.05 9.69
N THR A 120 9.08 4.98 10.44
CA THR A 120 9.94 5.04 11.63
C THR A 120 11.43 4.96 11.27
N ASP A 121 12.31 5.25 12.23
CA ASP A 121 13.75 5.00 12.10
C ASP A 121 14.10 3.52 11.88
N HIS A 122 13.14 2.62 12.15
CA HIS A 122 13.26 1.18 11.97
C HIS A 122 12.54 0.67 10.71
N GLY A 123 12.03 1.58 9.86
CA GLY A 123 11.36 1.27 8.60
C GLY A 123 9.86 1.58 8.60
N ILE A 124 9.20 1.12 7.54
CA ILE A 124 7.78 1.34 7.27
C ILE A 124 6.94 0.37 8.09
N LYS A 125 5.93 0.87 8.81
CA LYS A 125 5.03 0.07 9.64
C LYS A 125 3.57 0.41 9.36
N VAL A 126 2.72 -0.59 9.14
CA VAL A 126 1.28 -0.41 8.91
C VAL A 126 0.50 -0.47 10.22
N TYR A 127 -0.42 0.49 10.40
CA TYR A 127 -1.35 0.50 11.53
C TYR A 127 -2.65 -0.25 11.23
N GLU A 128 -3.23 0.04 10.05
CA GLU A 128 -4.51 -0.51 9.59
C GLU A 128 -4.71 -0.35 8.08
N TYR A 129 -5.72 -1.04 7.55
CA TYR A 129 -6.18 -0.92 6.17
C TYR A 129 -7.65 -0.51 6.13
N ASN A 130 -7.94 0.71 5.72
CA ASN A 130 -9.30 1.22 5.53
C ASN A 130 -9.82 0.75 4.16
N ALA A 131 -10.26 -0.51 4.07
CA ALA A 131 -10.68 -1.16 2.82
C ALA A 131 -12.18 -0.97 2.47
N ASP A 132 -12.99 -0.50 3.41
CA ASP A 132 -14.45 -0.37 3.29
C ASP A 132 -14.89 1.03 2.84
N SER A 133 -14.36 2.05 3.52
CA SER A 133 -14.75 3.45 3.36
C SER A 133 -13.62 4.34 3.87
N ALA A 134 -12.80 4.85 2.96
CA ALA A 134 -11.69 5.75 3.27
C ALA A 134 -11.92 7.13 2.64
N SER A 135 -11.52 8.19 3.33
CA SER A 135 -11.53 9.56 2.81
C SER A 135 -10.13 10.04 2.40
N CYS A 136 -9.98 11.31 2.00
CA CYS A 136 -8.75 11.92 1.49
C CYS A 136 -8.38 11.54 0.03
N LEU A 137 -9.32 11.05 -0.78
CA LEU A 137 -9.05 10.59 -2.16
C LEU A 137 -8.90 11.74 -3.15
N MET A 138 -9.77 12.76 -3.06
CA MET A 138 -9.69 13.95 -3.90
C MET A 138 -8.45 14.78 -3.56
N GLU A 139 -8.10 14.83 -2.29
CA GLU A 139 -6.92 15.51 -1.79
C GLU A 139 -5.65 14.85 -2.31
N CYS A 140 -5.64 13.51 -2.31
CA CYS A 140 -4.57 12.74 -2.91
C CYS A 140 -4.50 12.96 -4.43
N GLY A 141 -5.61 12.77 -5.15
CA GLY A 141 -5.63 12.70 -6.61
C GLY A 141 -5.68 14.04 -7.35
N TYR A 142 -5.95 15.14 -6.66
CA TYR A 142 -6.15 16.44 -7.29
C TYR A 142 -5.60 17.62 -6.49
N THR A 143 -6.11 17.88 -5.28
CA THR A 143 -5.86 19.19 -4.63
C THR A 143 -4.40 19.37 -4.23
N GLN A 144 -3.67 18.33 -3.80
CA GLN A 144 -2.26 18.47 -3.44
C GLN A 144 -1.37 18.90 -4.61
N ASP A 145 -1.66 18.42 -5.82
CA ASP A 145 -0.90 18.76 -7.02
C ASP A 145 -1.31 20.12 -7.58
N ALA A 146 -2.62 20.42 -7.60
CA ALA A 146 -3.12 21.73 -7.98
C ALA A 146 -2.53 22.82 -7.07
N TRP A 147 -2.51 22.58 -5.76
CA TRP A 147 -1.89 23.46 -4.79
C TRP A 147 -0.39 23.60 -5.04
N SER A 148 0.33 22.48 -5.24
CA SER A 148 1.78 22.50 -5.46
C SER A 148 2.15 23.32 -6.69
N ASN A 149 1.38 23.20 -7.77
CA ASN A 149 1.59 23.98 -8.99
C ASN A 149 1.34 25.47 -8.75
N ALA A 150 0.23 25.83 -8.11
CA ALA A 150 -0.11 27.22 -7.84
C ALA A 150 0.87 27.89 -6.87
N ALA A 151 1.34 27.16 -5.86
CA ALA A 151 2.34 27.63 -4.90
C ALA A 151 3.78 27.70 -5.48
N GLY A 152 3.98 27.38 -6.77
CA GLY A 152 5.28 27.46 -7.44
C GLY A 152 6.20 26.25 -7.19
N LEU A 153 5.68 25.15 -6.65
CA LEU A 153 6.42 23.91 -6.40
C LEU A 153 6.34 22.90 -7.54
N GLY A 154 5.69 23.23 -8.65
CA GLY A 154 5.52 22.31 -9.79
C GLY A 154 6.85 21.79 -10.37
N SER A 155 7.95 22.53 -10.21
CA SER A 155 9.30 22.12 -10.62
C SER A 155 10.08 21.34 -9.54
N ILE A 156 9.57 21.25 -8.32
CA ILE A 156 10.19 20.50 -7.22
C ILE A 156 9.66 19.07 -7.28
N GLY A 157 10.53 18.17 -7.73
CA GLY A 157 10.20 16.76 -7.83
C GLY A 157 8.99 16.48 -8.72
N ARG A 158 8.46 15.26 -8.61
CA ARG A 158 7.26 14.80 -9.32
C ARG A 158 6.09 14.60 -8.36
N SER A 159 4.89 14.50 -8.93
CA SER A 159 3.70 14.05 -8.21
C SER A 159 3.84 12.58 -7.77
N ASN A 160 3.24 12.25 -6.63
CA ASN A 160 3.09 10.88 -6.14
C ASN A 160 1.78 10.21 -6.62
N SER A 161 0.82 10.97 -7.15
CA SER A 161 -0.56 10.54 -7.40
C SER A 161 -1.09 10.91 -8.80
N SER A 162 -0.23 11.39 -9.71
CA SER A 162 -0.63 11.85 -11.05
C SER A 162 -1.42 10.82 -11.89
N THR A 163 -1.29 9.52 -11.58
CA THR A 163 -2.02 8.44 -12.26
C THR A 163 -3.34 8.07 -11.59
N LEU A 164 -3.62 8.56 -10.38
CA LEU A 164 -4.74 8.12 -9.53
C LEU A 164 -6.09 8.21 -10.24
N PHE A 165 -6.40 9.36 -10.87
CA PHE A 165 -7.66 9.55 -11.60
C PHE A 165 -7.81 8.54 -12.75
N THR A 166 -6.72 8.28 -13.48
CA THR A 166 -6.73 7.32 -14.60
C THR A 166 -6.84 5.88 -14.09
N GLN A 167 -6.21 5.55 -12.96
CA GLN A 167 -6.33 4.24 -12.30
C GLN A 167 -7.76 3.99 -11.82
N LEU A 168 -8.41 4.97 -11.16
CA LEU A 168 -9.83 4.87 -10.78
C LEU A 168 -10.74 4.69 -12.00
N THR A 169 -10.49 5.45 -13.08
CA THR A 169 -11.22 5.32 -14.34
C THR A 169 -11.05 3.91 -14.93
N ALA A 170 -9.83 3.36 -14.88
CA ALA A 170 -9.55 2.00 -15.35
C ALA A 170 -10.22 0.93 -14.47
N ALA A 171 -10.22 1.12 -13.14
CA ALA A 171 -10.93 0.25 -12.20
C ALA A 171 -12.43 0.23 -12.51
N TRP A 172 -13.06 1.39 -12.72
CA TRP A 172 -14.48 1.46 -13.09
C TRP A 172 -14.78 0.74 -14.42
N LYS A 173 -13.90 0.89 -15.42
CA LYS A 173 -14.04 0.14 -16.69
C LYS A 173 -13.95 -1.37 -16.48
N SER A 174 -13.08 -1.84 -15.58
CA SER A 174 -12.93 -3.27 -15.32
C SER A 174 -14.14 -3.88 -14.62
N LYS A 175 -14.92 -3.09 -13.86
CA LYS A 175 -16.11 -3.58 -13.14
C LYS A 175 -17.31 -3.88 -14.03
N ASN A 176 -17.29 -3.44 -15.29
CA ASN A 176 -18.37 -3.68 -16.25
C ASN A 176 -19.76 -3.32 -15.69
N VAL A 177 -19.87 -2.15 -15.07
CA VAL A 177 -21.13 -1.65 -14.48
C VAL A 177 -22.15 -1.44 -15.60
N GLN A 178 -23.31 -2.09 -15.47
CA GLN A 178 -24.44 -1.94 -16.39
C GLN A 178 -25.51 -1.08 -15.73
N GLY A 179 -26.09 -0.14 -16.48
CA GLY A 179 -27.10 0.78 -15.96
C GLY A 179 -26.49 1.97 -15.22
N THR A 180 -27.25 2.52 -14.27
CA THR A 180 -26.84 3.71 -13.49
C THR A 180 -26.03 3.29 -12.26
N LEU A 181 -24.99 4.06 -11.96
CA LEU A 181 -24.26 4.02 -10.68
C LEU A 181 -24.76 5.15 -9.77
N HIS A 182 -25.35 4.79 -8.65
CA HIS A 182 -25.73 5.75 -7.61
C HIS A 182 -24.58 5.91 -6.62
N LEU A 183 -24.14 7.13 -6.38
CA LEU A 183 -23.11 7.45 -5.39
C LEU A 183 -23.81 7.90 -4.11
N LEU A 184 -23.91 6.99 -3.16
CA LEU A 184 -24.64 7.17 -1.91
C LEU A 184 -23.71 7.71 -0.82
N CYS A 185 -23.93 8.95 -0.40
CA CYS A 185 -23.20 9.57 0.69
C CYS A 185 -24.08 10.10 1.80
N ASP A 186 -23.51 10.42 2.96
CA ASP A 186 -24.23 11.16 3.99
C ASP A 186 -24.34 12.65 3.62
N ASN A 187 -25.17 13.39 4.37
CA ASN A 187 -25.27 14.84 4.28
C ASN A 187 -24.12 15.52 5.01
N ASP A 188 -22.90 15.24 4.53
CA ASP A 188 -21.64 15.78 5.03
C ASP A 188 -20.86 16.45 3.87
N HIS A 189 -20.15 17.54 4.16
CA HIS A 189 -19.44 18.29 3.13
C HIS A 189 -18.24 17.51 2.56
N GLU A 190 -17.48 16.82 3.42
CA GLU A 190 -16.34 15.99 3.03
C GLU A 190 -16.79 14.85 2.12
N GLU A 191 -17.85 14.15 2.54
CA GLU A 191 -18.40 13.05 1.77
C GLU A 191 -18.95 13.48 0.41
N ARG A 192 -19.53 14.69 0.31
CA ARG A 192 -20.10 15.20 -0.95
C ARG A 192 -19.04 15.47 -2.01
N TYR A 193 -17.97 16.22 -1.71
CA TYR A 193 -16.92 16.44 -2.72
C TYR A 193 -16.15 15.16 -3.04
N HIS A 194 -15.96 14.30 -2.04
CA HIS A 194 -15.32 12.99 -2.22
C HIS A 194 -16.13 12.11 -3.17
N SER A 195 -17.46 12.08 -3.00
CA SER A 195 -18.39 11.38 -3.90
C SER A 195 -18.39 11.99 -5.30
N LEU A 196 -18.37 13.32 -5.43
CA LEU A 196 -18.30 13.97 -6.74
C LEU A 196 -16.99 13.69 -7.48
N TYR A 197 -15.87 13.54 -6.76
CA TYR A 197 -14.60 13.12 -7.35
C TYR A 197 -14.68 11.69 -7.88
N MET A 198 -15.20 10.74 -7.07
CA MET A 198 -15.44 9.36 -7.52
C MET A 198 -16.41 9.33 -8.72
N LYS A 199 -17.48 10.12 -8.68
CA LYS A 199 -18.46 10.26 -9.77
C LYS A 199 -17.77 10.66 -11.07
N ALA A 200 -16.88 11.65 -11.03
CA ALA A 200 -16.16 12.10 -12.20
C ALA A 200 -15.29 10.99 -12.82
N THR A 201 -14.68 10.12 -12.00
CA THR A 201 -13.91 8.97 -12.51
C THR A 201 -14.79 7.89 -13.13
N ALA A 202 -15.98 7.63 -12.58
CA ALA A 202 -16.94 6.68 -13.13
C ALA A 202 -17.57 7.21 -14.44
N GLU A 203 -17.87 8.51 -14.52
CA GLU A 203 -18.34 9.16 -15.75
C GLU A 203 -17.26 9.16 -16.84
N ALA A 204 -15.99 9.37 -16.49
CA ALA A 204 -14.86 9.21 -17.40
C ALA A 204 -14.69 7.75 -17.90
N ALA A 205 -15.19 6.77 -17.13
CA ALA A 205 -15.28 5.38 -17.54
C ALA A 205 -16.49 5.09 -18.45
N GLY A 206 -17.37 6.07 -18.69
CA GLY A 206 -18.58 5.95 -19.51
C GLY A 206 -19.80 5.45 -18.74
N ILE A 207 -19.76 5.45 -17.40
CA ILE A 207 -20.86 4.98 -16.55
C ILE A 207 -21.81 6.14 -16.25
N PRO A 208 -23.11 6.03 -16.55
CA PRO A 208 -24.11 7.00 -16.11
C PRO A 208 -24.19 7.04 -14.57
N CYS A 209 -24.07 8.23 -13.98
CA CYS A 209 -23.98 8.37 -12.53
C CYS A 209 -25.02 9.34 -11.95
N VAL A 210 -25.45 9.07 -10.71
CA VAL A 210 -26.33 9.93 -9.92
C VAL A 210 -25.74 10.09 -8.52
N LEU A 211 -25.54 11.32 -8.06
CA LEU A 211 -25.20 11.56 -6.65
C LEU A 211 -26.46 11.49 -5.80
N MET A 212 -26.40 10.76 -4.69
CA MET A 212 -27.48 10.58 -3.71
C MET A 212 -26.98 10.99 -2.33
N VAL A 213 -27.54 12.06 -1.78
CA VAL A 213 -27.22 12.54 -0.43
C VAL A 213 -28.30 12.02 0.52
N GLY A 214 -27.92 11.09 1.40
CA GLY A 214 -28.83 10.37 2.28
C GLY A 214 -29.75 9.38 1.55
N VAL A 215 -30.75 8.88 2.27
CA VAL A 215 -31.71 7.85 1.80
C VAL A 215 -33.16 8.33 1.82
N GLN A 216 -33.40 9.62 2.08
CA GLN A 216 -34.73 10.17 2.32
C GLN A 216 -35.59 10.22 1.05
N ASP A 217 -34.94 10.34 -0.10
CA ASP A 217 -35.58 10.35 -1.42
C ASP A 217 -35.74 8.94 -2.01
N LEU A 218 -35.39 7.89 -1.26
CA LEU A 218 -35.54 6.50 -1.70
C LEU A 218 -36.89 5.92 -1.25
N HIS A 219 -37.52 5.15 -2.12
CA HIS A 219 -38.77 4.46 -1.82
C HIS A 219 -38.84 3.08 -2.48
N PHE A 220 -39.65 2.19 -1.91
CA PHE A 220 -39.97 0.91 -2.54
C PHE A 220 -40.98 1.11 -3.68
N ASP A 221 -40.77 0.43 -4.80
CA ASP A 221 -41.70 0.40 -5.91
C ASP A 221 -43.04 -0.20 -5.46
N SER A 222 -44.12 0.56 -5.63
CA SER A 222 -45.48 0.12 -5.26
C SER A 222 -45.99 -1.11 -6.03
N SER A 223 -45.38 -1.43 -7.18
CA SER A 223 -45.80 -2.53 -8.04
C SER A 223 -45.32 -3.90 -7.56
N ASP A 224 -44.11 -3.99 -6.99
CA ASP A 224 -43.52 -5.23 -6.49
C ASP A 224 -43.22 -5.21 -4.98
N GLY A 225 -43.21 -4.03 -4.35
CA GLY A 225 -42.93 -3.83 -2.92
C GLY A 225 -41.49 -4.13 -2.50
N THR A 226 -40.57 -4.32 -3.44
CA THR A 226 -39.21 -4.81 -3.19
C THR A 226 -38.14 -3.98 -3.88
N THR A 227 -38.35 -3.53 -5.12
CA THR A 227 -37.38 -2.72 -5.86
C THR A 227 -37.24 -1.36 -5.20
N ILE A 228 -36.01 -0.94 -4.91
CA ILE A 228 -35.73 0.40 -4.38
C ILE A 228 -35.54 1.35 -5.57
N LEU A 229 -36.30 2.44 -5.56
CA LEU A 229 -36.25 3.51 -6.55
C LEU A 229 -35.69 4.79 -5.92
N ASP A 230 -35.01 5.60 -6.73
CA ASP A 230 -34.66 6.97 -6.35
C ASP A 230 -35.81 7.96 -6.57
N GLY A 231 -35.62 9.21 -6.16
CA GLY A 231 -36.63 10.28 -6.28
C GLY A 231 -37.03 10.63 -7.72
N GLN A 232 -36.37 10.09 -8.74
CA GLN A 232 -36.75 10.18 -10.15
C GLN A 232 -37.27 8.83 -10.71
N ASN A 233 -37.63 7.90 -9.83
CA ASN A 233 -38.11 6.55 -10.14
C ASN A 233 -37.11 5.70 -10.95
N ARG A 234 -35.81 5.94 -10.83
CA ARG A 234 -34.80 5.04 -11.39
C ARG A 234 -34.50 3.93 -10.38
N PRO A 235 -34.45 2.66 -10.81
CA PRO A 235 -34.12 1.56 -9.92
C PRO A 235 -32.66 1.63 -9.46
N LEU A 236 -32.43 1.37 -8.18
CA LEU A 236 -31.09 1.20 -7.62
C LEU A 236 -30.58 -0.19 -8.00
N GLN A 237 -29.54 -0.21 -8.84
CA GLN A 237 -28.91 -1.45 -9.34
C GLN A 237 -27.44 -1.53 -8.92
N ASN A 238 -26.72 -0.41 -8.99
CA ASN A 238 -25.32 -0.30 -8.57
C ASN A 238 -25.17 0.89 -7.65
N VAL A 239 -24.50 0.69 -6.52
CA VAL A 239 -24.26 1.72 -5.51
C VAL A 239 -22.78 1.76 -5.17
N TRP A 240 -22.14 2.91 -5.36
CA TRP A 240 -20.89 3.22 -4.67
C TRP A 240 -21.22 4.03 -3.41
N LYS A 241 -20.50 3.80 -2.31
CA LYS A 241 -20.86 4.37 -1.00
C LYS A 241 -19.68 4.99 -0.25
N THR A 242 -19.97 6.06 0.49
CA THR A 242 -19.11 6.55 1.59
C THR A 242 -19.49 5.92 2.94
N TRP A 243 -20.76 5.51 3.08
CA TRP A 243 -21.25 4.83 4.27
C TRP A 243 -20.43 3.57 4.60
N ALA A 244 -20.06 3.41 5.86
CA ALA A 244 -19.37 2.23 6.34
C ALA A 244 -20.31 1.03 6.44
N TRP A 245 -19.82 -0.18 6.16
CA TRP A 245 -20.55 -1.43 6.47
C TRP A 245 -20.90 -1.52 7.96
N GLN A 246 -20.15 -0.84 8.83
CA GLN A 246 -20.47 -0.78 10.25
C GLN A 246 -21.80 -0.09 10.56
N THR A 247 -22.18 0.94 9.81
CA THR A 247 -23.49 1.59 9.97
C THR A 247 -24.62 0.59 9.69
N VAL A 248 -24.43 -0.25 8.67
CA VAL A 248 -25.38 -1.32 8.32
C VAL A 248 -25.47 -2.37 9.41
N ILE A 249 -24.35 -2.78 9.99
CA ILE A 249 -24.33 -3.73 11.13
C ILE A 249 -25.10 -3.15 12.32
N SER A 250 -24.85 -1.89 12.69
CA SER A 250 -25.58 -1.23 13.79
C SER A 250 -27.08 -1.12 13.53
N GLN A 251 -27.50 -0.78 12.30
CA GLN A 251 -28.92 -0.75 11.93
C GLN A 251 -29.55 -2.15 11.98
N TYR A 252 -28.82 -3.18 11.53
CA TYR A 252 -29.26 -4.57 11.56
C TYR A 252 -29.48 -5.06 13.00
N GLU A 253 -28.55 -4.76 13.90
CA GLU A 253 -28.67 -5.09 15.34
C GLU A 253 -29.82 -4.35 15.99
N ALA A 254 -29.95 -3.04 15.76
CA ALA A 254 -31.05 -2.24 16.30
C ALA A 254 -32.42 -2.79 15.86
N ARG A 255 -32.56 -3.15 14.57
CA ARG A 255 -33.79 -3.76 14.03
C ARG A 255 -34.10 -5.10 14.70
N ASN A 256 -33.10 -5.96 14.90
CA ASN A 256 -33.27 -7.25 15.56
C ASN A 256 -33.55 -7.13 17.07
N ALA A 257 -33.09 -6.05 17.71
CA ALA A 257 -33.38 -5.72 19.11
C ALA A 257 -34.81 -5.16 19.31
N GLY A 258 -35.62 -5.08 18.26
CA GLY A 258 -37.00 -4.60 18.33
C GLY A 258 -37.13 -3.07 18.31
N ALA A 259 -36.09 -2.34 17.87
CA ALA A 259 -36.27 -0.93 17.55
C ALA A 259 -37.39 -0.80 16.51
N ALA A 260 -38.34 0.11 16.75
CA ALA A 260 -39.51 0.25 15.90
C ALA A 260 -39.07 0.48 14.44
N ALA A 261 -39.43 -0.46 13.56
CA ALA A 261 -39.27 -0.23 12.13
C ALA A 261 -40.09 1.02 11.78
N THR A 262 -39.42 2.06 11.27
CA THR A 262 -40.09 3.21 10.68
C THR A 262 -40.73 2.75 9.37
N SER A 263 -41.92 2.17 9.47
CA SER A 263 -42.65 1.57 8.35
C SER A 263 -42.69 2.54 7.16
N GLY A 264 -42.19 2.09 6.01
CA GLY A 264 -42.18 2.84 4.76
C GLY A 264 -40.97 3.76 4.52
N VAL A 265 -40.02 3.87 5.46
CA VAL A 265 -38.79 4.66 5.27
C VAL A 265 -37.62 3.74 4.96
N VAL A 266 -36.97 3.95 3.81
CA VAL A 266 -35.76 3.22 3.42
C VAL A 266 -34.59 3.59 4.34
N GLN A 267 -33.89 2.59 4.87
CA GLN A 267 -32.64 2.77 5.62
C GLN A 267 -31.43 2.41 4.76
N VAL A 268 -30.24 2.84 5.18
CA VAL A 268 -28.97 2.50 4.52
C VAL A 268 -28.78 0.98 4.42
N MET A 269 -29.12 0.24 5.49
CA MET A 269 -29.10 -1.23 5.47
C MET A 269 -30.04 -1.82 4.43
N ASP A 270 -31.19 -1.22 4.15
CA ASP A 270 -32.14 -1.76 3.17
C ASP A 270 -31.57 -1.68 1.75
N VAL A 271 -30.77 -0.65 1.45
CA VAL A 271 -30.04 -0.50 0.18
C VAL A 271 -28.84 -1.44 0.12
N MET A 272 -27.94 -1.33 1.09
CA MET A 272 -26.64 -2.01 1.05
C MET A 272 -26.75 -3.52 1.26
N LEU A 273 -27.79 -3.99 1.97
CA LEU A 273 -28.11 -5.40 2.11
C LEU A 273 -29.15 -5.87 1.08
N HIS A 274 -29.58 -5.05 0.12
CA HIS A 274 -30.53 -5.49 -0.88
C HIS A 274 -29.90 -6.58 -1.79
N PRO A 275 -30.57 -7.73 -2.02
CA PRO A 275 -29.98 -8.82 -2.83
C PRO A 275 -29.78 -8.47 -4.30
N SER A 276 -30.53 -7.51 -4.84
CA SER A 276 -30.43 -7.07 -6.24
C SER A 276 -29.55 -5.82 -6.45
N VAL A 277 -28.96 -5.26 -5.39
CA VAL A 277 -28.07 -4.08 -5.49
C VAL A 277 -26.61 -4.54 -5.42
N ARG A 278 -25.83 -4.17 -6.42
CA ARG A 278 -24.37 -4.35 -6.44
C ARG A 278 -23.71 -3.17 -5.72
N VAL A 279 -22.95 -3.44 -4.65
CA VAL A 279 -22.41 -2.40 -3.76
C VAL A 279 -20.88 -2.36 -3.85
N PHE A 280 -20.32 -1.15 -3.95
CA PHE A 280 -18.89 -0.84 -4.02
C PHE A 280 -18.52 0.10 -2.86
N GLU A 281 -17.61 -0.24 -1.94
CA GLU A 281 -16.85 -1.49 -1.78
C GLU A 281 -17.74 -2.68 -1.34
N PRO A 282 -17.43 -3.93 -1.74
CA PRO A 282 -18.26 -5.11 -1.46
C PRO A 282 -18.28 -5.49 0.02
N LEU A 283 -19.30 -6.23 0.47
CA LEU A 283 -19.53 -6.56 1.89
C LEU A 283 -18.34 -7.25 2.56
N TRP A 284 -17.58 -8.06 1.84
CA TRP A 284 -16.40 -8.74 2.41
C TRP A 284 -15.32 -7.79 2.92
N THR A 285 -15.25 -6.54 2.43
CA THR A 285 -14.24 -5.55 2.87
C THR A 285 -14.41 -5.11 4.33
N VAL A 286 -15.52 -5.47 4.97
CA VAL A 286 -15.70 -5.32 6.42
C VAL A 286 -14.64 -6.08 7.22
N LEU A 287 -14.13 -7.21 6.69
CA LEU A 287 -13.13 -8.03 7.36
C LEU A 287 -11.73 -7.37 7.35
N PRO A 288 -11.12 -7.02 6.20
CA PRO A 288 -9.82 -6.34 6.18
C PRO A 288 -9.85 -4.94 6.78
N SER A 289 -11.02 -4.31 6.87
CA SER A 289 -11.20 -3.02 7.56
C SER A 289 -11.32 -3.14 9.07
N SER A 290 -11.62 -4.33 9.58
CA SER A 290 -11.73 -4.57 11.01
C SER A 290 -10.34 -4.76 11.63
N LYS A 291 -10.07 -4.10 12.75
CA LYS A 291 -8.79 -4.27 13.46
C LYS A 291 -8.61 -5.70 14.00
N ALA A 292 -9.67 -6.49 14.08
CA ALA A 292 -9.60 -7.92 14.39
C ALA A 292 -8.73 -8.72 13.42
N ILE A 293 -8.48 -8.22 12.21
CA ILE A 293 -7.59 -8.90 11.25
C ILE A 293 -6.11 -8.79 11.60
N LEU A 294 -5.70 -7.84 12.44
CA LEU A 294 -4.28 -7.56 12.72
C LEU A 294 -3.56 -8.71 13.47
N PRO A 295 -4.15 -9.33 14.52
CA PRO A 295 -3.56 -10.52 15.12
C PRO A 295 -3.45 -11.69 14.13
N ILE A 296 -4.39 -11.83 13.20
CA ILE A 296 -4.36 -12.87 12.17
C ILE A 296 -3.23 -12.61 11.17
N LEU A 297 -3.02 -11.36 10.75
CA LEU A 297 -1.87 -10.99 9.92
C LEU A 297 -0.53 -11.34 10.61
N THR A 298 -0.45 -11.10 11.92
CA THR A 298 0.73 -11.47 12.73
C THR A 298 0.98 -12.98 12.72
N GLN A 299 -0.08 -13.79 12.79
CA GLN A 299 0.03 -15.26 12.72
C GLN A 299 0.43 -15.75 11.33
N LEU A 300 -0.11 -15.15 10.27
CA LEU A 300 0.14 -15.57 8.89
C LEU A 300 1.51 -15.15 8.37
N ALA A 301 2.03 -14.00 8.82
CA ALA A 301 3.30 -13.45 8.35
C ALA A 301 4.10 -12.80 9.50
N PRO A 302 4.54 -13.57 10.51
CA PRO A 302 5.18 -13.04 11.72
C PRO A 302 6.48 -12.26 11.44
N ASP A 303 7.19 -12.62 10.36
CA ASP A 303 8.45 -11.98 9.96
C ASP A 303 8.27 -10.87 8.92
N ASN A 304 7.03 -10.47 8.61
CA ASN A 304 6.79 -9.41 7.62
C ASN A 304 7.30 -8.06 8.16
N PRO A 305 8.22 -7.38 7.45
CA PRO A 305 8.88 -6.18 7.97
C PRO A 305 7.92 -5.00 8.12
N TYR A 306 6.78 -5.00 7.44
CA TYR A 306 5.81 -3.91 7.50
C TYR A 306 4.80 -4.06 8.64
N LEU A 307 4.67 -5.25 9.22
CA LEU A 307 3.69 -5.48 10.29
C LEU A 307 4.20 -5.01 11.65
N LEU A 308 3.22 -4.66 12.48
CA LEU A 308 3.34 -4.53 13.92
C LEU A 308 2.67 -5.74 14.54
N ARG A 309 3.39 -6.47 15.41
CA ARG A 309 2.85 -7.65 16.07
C ARG A 309 1.59 -7.26 16.83
N SER A 310 0.53 -8.04 16.68
CA SER A 310 -0.78 -7.77 17.28
C SER A 310 -1.34 -9.03 17.93
N THR A 311 -2.10 -8.87 19.00
CA THR A 311 -2.72 -9.97 19.76
C THR A 311 -4.07 -9.55 20.34
N PHE A 312 -4.93 -10.54 20.58
CA PHE A 312 -6.12 -10.39 21.42
C PHE A 312 -5.85 -10.77 22.88
N ASP A 313 -4.78 -11.52 23.15
CA ASP A 313 -4.48 -12.04 24.48
C ASP A 313 -3.58 -11.06 25.25
N PRO A 314 -4.06 -10.47 26.36
CA PRO A 314 -3.22 -9.61 27.20
C PRO A 314 -1.96 -10.31 27.73
N ALA A 315 -1.92 -11.64 27.79
CA ALA A 315 -0.75 -12.41 28.21
C ALA A 315 0.44 -12.29 27.25
N ASP A 316 0.20 -11.90 25.99
CA ASP A 316 1.24 -11.68 24.98
C ASP A 316 1.84 -10.27 25.02
N ILE A 317 1.20 -9.31 25.73
CA ILE A 317 1.67 -7.92 25.84
C ILE A 317 3.14 -7.81 26.30
N PRO A 318 3.65 -8.63 27.25
CA PRO A 318 5.07 -8.60 27.62
C PRO A 318 6.06 -8.86 26.47
N LEU A 319 5.61 -9.41 25.34
CA LEU A 319 6.42 -9.57 24.12
C LEU A 319 6.67 -8.24 23.39
N PHE A 320 5.88 -7.20 23.69
CA PHE A 320 5.96 -5.86 23.12
C PHE A 320 6.86 -4.96 23.99
N THR A 321 8.16 -5.24 23.97
CA THR A 321 9.16 -4.60 24.86
C THR A 321 9.25 -3.07 24.70
N GLY A 322 8.87 -2.52 23.54
CA GLY A 322 8.84 -1.08 23.29
C GLY A 322 7.58 -0.38 23.83
N GLY A 323 6.54 -1.13 24.21
CA GLY A 323 5.20 -0.62 24.49
C GLY A 323 4.18 -1.08 23.45
N TYR A 324 2.93 -0.67 23.64
CA TYR A 324 1.82 -1.13 22.81
C TYR A 324 0.70 -0.10 22.72
N VAL A 325 -0.17 -0.28 21.73
CA VAL A 325 -1.40 0.47 21.53
C VAL A 325 -2.57 -0.49 21.72
N ALA A 326 -3.50 -0.12 22.61
CA ALA A 326 -4.79 -0.77 22.76
C ALA A 326 -5.82 -0.03 21.91
N LYS A 327 -6.50 -0.75 21.03
CA LYS A 327 -7.49 -0.19 20.11
C LYS A 327 -8.72 -1.11 19.99
N PRO A 328 -9.94 -0.57 20.07
CA PRO A 328 -11.15 -1.37 19.89
C PRO A 328 -11.27 -1.84 18.46
N VAL A 329 -11.78 -3.06 18.27
CA VAL A 329 -11.94 -3.71 16.96
C VAL A 329 -12.71 -2.84 15.97
N MET A 330 -13.79 -2.20 16.42
CA MET A 330 -14.71 -1.38 15.64
C MET A 330 -14.38 0.12 15.69
N GLY A 331 -13.28 0.48 16.37
CA GLY A 331 -12.79 1.85 16.46
C GLY A 331 -12.44 2.45 15.11
N ARG A 332 -12.75 3.74 14.92
CA ARG A 332 -12.40 4.54 13.73
C ARG A 332 -11.93 5.92 14.17
N THR A 333 -11.25 6.63 13.25
CA THR A 333 -10.84 8.05 13.41
C THR A 333 -10.10 8.36 14.73
N GLY A 334 -9.31 7.40 15.21
CA GLY A 334 -8.52 7.55 16.44
C GLY A 334 -9.35 7.51 17.73
N ALA A 335 -10.62 7.11 17.71
CA ALA A 335 -11.47 7.03 18.91
C ALA A 335 -11.10 5.84 19.82
N ASN A 336 -11.11 6.07 21.14
CA ASN A 336 -10.82 5.06 22.18
C ASN A 336 -9.45 4.37 22.03
N VAL A 337 -8.45 5.08 21.50
CA VAL A 337 -7.08 4.56 21.37
C VAL A 337 -6.31 4.90 22.65
N SER A 338 -5.60 3.93 23.21
CA SER A 338 -4.72 4.11 24.37
C SER A 338 -3.30 3.64 24.04
N ILE A 339 -2.30 4.47 24.32
CA ILE A 339 -0.89 4.20 24.03
C ILE A 339 -0.16 3.98 25.35
N TYR A 340 0.58 2.89 25.46
CA TYR A 340 1.36 2.51 26.64
C TYR A 340 2.85 2.39 26.31
N ASN A 341 3.71 2.82 27.23
CA ASN A 341 5.17 2.65 27.09
C ASN A 341 5.61 1.21 27.42
N GLY A 342 6.89 0.89 27.23
CA GLY A 342 7.45 -0.44 27.56
C GLY A 342 7.41 -0.81 29.05
N SER A 343 7.17 0.14 29.95
CA SER A 343 6.93 -0.12 31.38
C SER A 343 5.45 -0.37 31.71
N GLY A 344 4.55 -0.20 30.73
CA GLY A 344 3.10 -0.33 30.89
C GLY A 344 2.39 0.95 31.36
N ASP A 345 3.08 2.09 31.42
CA ASP A 345 2.46 3.37 31.78
C ASP A 345 1.71 3.96 30.58
N LEU A 346 0.55 4.57 30.84
CA LEU A 346 -0.24 5.26 29.84
C LEU A 346 0.48 6.55 29.37
N ILE A 347 0.76 6.65 28.08
CA ILE A 347 1.36 7.82 27.41
C ILE A 347 0.27 8.78 26.95
N SER A 348 -0.77 8.27 26.29
CA SER A 348 -1.83 9.06 25.67
C SER A 348 -3.09 8.20 25.53
N ALA A 349 -4.26 8.84 25.59
CA ALA A 349 -5.54 8.19 25.35
C ALA A 349 -6.55 9.15 24.73
N THR A 350 -7.44 8.63 23.89
CA THR A 350 -8.58 9.38 23.34
C THR A 350 -9.90 8.81 23.85
N ALA A 351 -10.91 9.68 23.98
CA ALA A 351 -12.26 9.25 24.31
C ALA A 351 -13.02 8.72 23.07
N GLY A 352 -14.18 8.13 23.29
CA GLY A 352 -15.09 7.69 22.22
C GLY A 352 -16.14 6.68 22.72
N LYS A 353 -16.96 6.18 21.80
CA LYS A 353 -18.14 5.34 22.10
C LYS A 353 -17.86 3.84 22.26
N TRP A 354 -16.64 3.37 22.00
CA TRP A 354 -16.29 1.94 21.90
C TRP A 354 -15.75 1.37 23.22
N VAL A 355 -16.45 1.64 24.34
CA VAL A 355 -15.96 1.28 25.68
C VAL A 355 -16.04 -0.22 25.99
N ASP A 356 -17.01 -0.93 25.41
CA ASP A 356 -17.28 -2.35 25.67
C ASP A 356 -16.86 -3.26 24.50
N ASP A 357 -15.97 -2.78 23.63
CA ASP A 357 -15.55 -3.50 22.42
C ASP A 357 -14.35 -4.44 22.71
N THR A 358 -14.13 -5.42 21.84
CA THR A 358 -12.95 -6.29 21.91
C THR A 358 -11.73 -5.44 21.64
N ILE A 359 -10.70 -5.56 22.48
CA ILE A 359 -9.46 -4.80 22.36
C ILE A 359 -8.43 -5.63 21.58
N VAL A 360 -7.84 -5.01 20.58
CA VAL A 360 -6.61 -5.47 19.93
C VAL A 360 -5.44 -4.72 20.54
N TYR A 361 -4.43 -5.45 20.99
CA TYR A 361 -3.15 -4.91 21.42
C TYR A 361 -2.16 -5.03 20.27
N GLN A 362 -1.61 -3.91 19.83
CA GLN A 362 -0.62 -3.85 18.76
C GLN A 362 0.69 -3.26 19.27
N GLU A 363 1.82 -3.84 18.89
CA GLU A 363 3.15 -3.31 19.17
C GLU A 363 3.26 -1.84 18.77
N ILE A 364 3.88 -1.04 19.62
CA ILE A 364 3.97 0.40 19.38
C ILE A 364 4.93 0.72 18.23
N ALA A 365 4.45 1.55 17.31
CA ALA A 365 5.31 2.38 16.46
C ALA A 365 4.78 3.79 16.58
N LEU A 366 5.61 4.71 17.07
CA LEU A 366 5.22 6.12 17.18
C LEU A 366 5.33 6.79 15.82
N LEU A 367 4.38 7.68 15.52
CA LEU A 367 4.53 8.59 14.39
C LEU A 367 5.81 9.43 14.60
N PRO A 368 6.64 9.63 13.56
CA PRO A 368 7.78 10.53 13.68
C PRO A 368 7.30 11.98 13.82
N LYS A 369 7.98 12.73 14.69
CA LYS A 369 7.78 14.16 14.85
C LYS A 369 8.81 14.91 14.00
N TYR A 370 8.37 15.88 13.21
CA TYR A 370 9.23 16.64 12.31
C TYR A 370 9.59 18.02 12.87
N GLU A 371 10.50 18.73 12.19
CA GLU A 371 11.03 20.06 12.60
C GLU A 371 9.94 21.11 12.84
N ASP A 372 8.74 20.84 12.34
CA ASP A 372 7.60 21.72 12.41
C ASP A 372 6.68 21.43 13.61
N ASP A 373 7.17 20.61 14.53
CA ASP A 373 6.53 20.15 15.77
C ASP A 373 5.24 19.34 15.58
N CYS A 374 5.04 18.78 14.39
CA CYS A 374 3.92 17.91 14.08
C CYS A 374 4.33 16.44 13.87
N TYR A 375 3.40 15.54 14.16
CA TYR A 375 3.46 14.12 13.85
C TYR A 375 2.88 13.87 12.46
N VAL A 376 3.55 13.01 11.67
CA VAL A 376 3.16 12.74 10.28
C VAL A 376 2.86 11.27 10.07
N GLN A 377 1.62 10.98 9.72
CA GLN A 377 1.19 9.69 9.20
C GLN A 377 1.24 9.72 7.67
N VAL A 378 1.71 8.62 7.09
CA VAL A 378 1.74 8.43 5.63
C VAL A 378 0.62 7.49 5.25
N ASN A 379 -0.24 7.90 4.32
CA ASN A 379 -1.39 7.09 3.91
C ASN A 379 -1.29 6.82 2.42
N THR A 380 -1.40 5.55 2.01
CA THR A 380 -1.39 5.19 0.58
C THR A 380 -2.73 4.67 0.12
N TRP A 381 -3.06 4.96 -1.13
CA TRP A 381 -4.21 4.40 -1.81
C TRP A 381 -3.82 3.13 -2.55
N ALA A 382 -4.57 2.06 -2.32
CA ALA A 382 -4.60 0.87 -3.16
C ALA A 382 -5.83 0.96 -4.08
N ILE A 383 -5.61 1.26 -5.35
CA ILE A 383 -6.65 1.37 -6.39
C ILE A 383 -6.70 0.05 -7.15
N ASP A 384 -7.78 -0.70 -6.96
CA ASP A 384 -7.92 -2.08 -7.42
C ASP A 384 -6.72 -2.97 -7.04
N GLY A 385 -6.16 -2.73 -5.84
CA GLY A 385 -5.02 -3.46 -5.29
C GLY A 385 -3.64 -2.91 -5.62
N GLU A 386 -3.54 -1.95 -6.53
CA GLU A 386 -2.28 -1.33 -6.96
C GLU A 386 -2.06 0.04 -6.28
N TYR A 387 -0.81 0.44 -6.07
CA TYR A 387 -0.53 1.77 -5.53
C TYR A 387 -1.09 2.87 -6.44
N GLY A 388 -1.88 3.78 -5.87
CA GLY A 388 -2.50 4.90 -6.58
C GLY A 388 -2.04 6.29 -6.16
N GLY A 389 -1.36 6.43 -5.03
CA GLY A 389 -0.90 7.71 -4.53
C GLY A 389 -0.75 7.75 -3.02
N THR A 390 -0.15 8.81 -2.52
CA THR A 390 0.12 9.06 -1.10
C THR A 390 -0.48 10.39 -0.66
N VAL A 391 -1.12 10.36 0.50
CA VAL A 391 -1.55 11.57 1.22
C VAL A 391 -0.92 11.54 2.61
N LEU A 392 -0.52 12.71 3.10
CA LEU A 392 0.01 12.85 4.45
C LEU A 392 -1.09 13.38 5.38
N ARG A 393 -1.17 12.82 6.58
CA ARG A 393 -1.98 13.35 7.68
C ARG A 393 -1.09 13.86 8.80
N ILE A 394 -1.27 15.12 9.17
CA ILE A 394 -0.37 15.86 10.05
C ILE A 394 -1.16 16.34 11.27
N ASP A 395 -0.63 16.10 12.47
CA ASP A 395 -1.28 16.50 13.73
C ASP A 395 -0.25 16.93 14.78
N GLU A 396 -0.62 17.83 15.70
CA GLU A 396 0.22 18.19 16.84
C GLU A 396 0.23 17.07 17.91
N SER A 397 -0.81 16.24 17.91
CA SER A 397 -0.94 15.01 18.69
C SER A 397 -0.32 13.81 17.98
N ASN A 398 0.16 12.83 18.75
CA ASN A 398 0.65 11.56 18.20
C ASN A 398 -0.46 10.60 17.73
N ILE A 399 -1.73 11.03 17.78
CA ILE A 399 -2.90 10.28 17.30
C ILE A 399 -3.61 11.13 16.24
N VAL A 400 -3.58 10.66 15.00
CA VAL A 400 -4.27 11.28 13.85
C VAL A 400 -5.78 11.03 13.95
N GLY A 401 -6.57 12.08 13.75
CA GLY A 401 -8.03 12.07 13.83
C GLY A 401 -8.70 12.68 12.60
N LEU A 402 -10.00 13.00 12.72
CA LEU A 402 -10.79 13.58 11.63
C LEU A 402 -10.24 14.95 11.19
N ASN A 403 -9.87 15.79 12.14
CA ASN A 403 -9.48 17.19 11.90
C ASN A 403 -7.97 17.37 11.60
N SER A 404 -7.18 16.29 11.55
CA SER A 404 -5.74 16.38 11.25
C SER A 404 -5.52 16.92 9.84
N GLY A 405 -4.54 17.81 9.70
CA GLY A 405 -4.25 18.53 8.45
C GLY A 405 -3.78 17.60 7.34
N ILE A 406 -3.95 18.07 6.10
CA ILE A 406 -3.43 17.42 4.90
C ILE A 406 -2.43 18.38 4.27
N TYR A 407 -1.18 17.94 4.16
CA TYR A 407 -0.12 18.74 3.56
C TYR A 407 0.34 18.11 2.24
N PRO A 408 0.69 18.93 1.25
CA PRO A 408 1.13 18.46 -0.06
C PRO A 408 2.50 17.82 0.03
N MET A 409 2.72 16.77 -0.77
CA MET A 409 3.97 16.04 -0.83
C MET A 409 4.51 15.93 -2.26
N ARG A 410 5.81 16.15 -2.44
CA ARG A 410 6.52 15.96 -3.72
C ARG A 410 7.53 14.83 -3.63
N VAL A 411 7.63 14.00 -4.66
CA VAL A 411 8.68 12.97 -4.73
C VAL A 411 9.92 13.60 -5.36
N VAL A 412 11.01 13.65 -4.62
CA VAL A 412 12.28 14.23 -5.06
C VAL A 412 13.30 13.13 -5.34
N PRO A 413 14.27 13.35 -6.25
CA PRO A 413 15.40 12.45 -6.37
C PRO A 413 16.00 12.19 -5.01
N ASP A 414 16.46 10.95 -4.79
CA ASP A 414 17.33 10.68 -3.65
C ASP A 414 18.40 11.77 -3.63
N LYS A 415 18.70 12.32 -2.46
CA LYS A 415 19.89 13.15 -2.31
C LYS A 415 21.02 12.25 -2.80
N CYS A 416 21.48 12.44 -4.04
CA CYS A 416 22.79 11.97 -4.44
C CYS A 416 23.66 12.46 -3.30
N LEU A 417 24.20 11.53 -2.50
CA LEU A 417 25.18 11.85 -1.49
C LEU A 417 26.12 12.85 -2.16
N SER A 418 25.97 14.13 -1.81
CA SER A 418 26.72 15.22 -2.40
C SER A 418 28.12 15.22 -1.79
N MET A 419 28.70 14.02 -1.68
CA MET A 419 30.09 13.92 -2.02
C MET A 419 30.14 14.16 -3.53
N ALA A 420 30.80 15.24 -3.93
CA ALA A 420 31.46 15.29 -5.22
C ALA A 420 32.29 14.01 -5.36
N ILE A 421 31.69 12.98 -5.94
CA ILE A 421 32.33 11.70 -6.21
C ILE A 421 32.62 11.76 -7.69
N SER A 422 33.86 12.14 -7.99
CA SER A 422 34.44 11.75 -9.26
C SER A 422 34.24 10.23 -9.38
N ALA A 423 33.74 9.78 -10.53
CA ALA A 423 33.57 8.37 -10.86
C ALA A 423 34.86 7.52 -10.69
N SER A 424 36.00 8.17 -10.42
CA SER A 424 37.28 7.53 -10.07
C SER A 424 37.43 7.11 -8.60
N SER A 425 36.55 7.51 -7.67
CA SER A 425 36.81 7.37 -6.21
C SER A 425 35.89 6.41 -5.43
N VAL A 426 34.74 5.99 -5.95
CA VAL A 426 33.76 5.15 -5.20
C VAL A 426 33.76 3.68 -5.58
N LEU A 427 34.05 3.31 -6.83
CA LEU A 427 34.26 1.89 -7.17
C LEU A 427 35.35 1.23 -6.31
N PRO A 428 36.49 1.91 -6.03
CA PRO A 428 37.51 1.37 -5.11
C PRO A 428 37.04 1.29 -3.65
N LYS A 429 36.13 2.17 -3.20
CA LYS A 429 35.73 2.26 -1.79
C LYS A 429 34.78 1.11 -1.36
N TYR A 430 33.83 0.73 -2.22
CA TYR A 430 32.96 -0.43 -1.97
C TYR A 430 33.70 -1.76 -2.18
N LEU A 431 34.57 -1.87 -3.19
CA LEU A 431 35.44 -3.05 -3.32
C LEU A 431 36.38 -3.20 -2.12
N ASN A 432 36.91 -2.09 -1.57
CA ASN A 432 37.80 -2.13 -0.42
C ASN A 432 37.08 -2.37 0.92
N ALA A 433 35.77 -2.11 1.01
CA ALA A 433 34.98 -2.43 2.21
C ALA A 433 34.68 -3.93 2.28
N VAL A 434 34.11 -4.52 1.22
CA VAL A 434 33.82 -5.96 1.14
C VAL A 434 35.09 -6.80 1.28
N LYS A 435 36.23 -6.33 0.75
CA LYS A 435 37.52 -7.01 0.90
C LYS A 435 38.03 -7.07 2.34
N LYS A 436 37.61 -6.16 3.22
CA LYS A 436 37.94 -6.20 4.66
C LYS A 436 37.05 -7.17 5.42
N ASP A 437 35.81 -7.35 4.97
CA ASP A 437 34.84 -8.26 5.56
C ASP A 437 34.98 -9.71 5.05
N LEU A 438 35.67 -9.91 3.93
CA LEU A 438 35.95 -11.21 3.35
C LEU A 438 37.26 -11.80 3.92
N ALA A 439 37.16 -12.88 4.68
CA ALA A 439 38.30 -13.64 5.16
C ALA A 439 38.46 -14.93 4.36
N VAL A 440 39.70 -15.31 4.06
CA VAL A 440 40.03 -16.61 3.46
C VAL A 440 40.59 -17.54 4.52
N HIS A 441 40.08 -18.75 4.53
CA HIS A 441 40.48 -19.81 5.45
C HIS A 441 41.05 -20.97 4.67
N THR A 442 41.97 -21.72 5.31
CA THR A 442 42.47 -22.98 4.75
C THR A 442 41.91 -24.13 5.58
N LEU A 443 41.25 -25.06 4.91
CA LEU A 443 40.71 -26.26 5.51
C LEU A 443 41.53 -27.47 5.06
N ASN A 444 42.04 -28.24 6.03
CA ASN A 444 42.61 -29.56 5.76
C ASN A 444 41.46 -30.56 5.61
N ILE A 445 41.37 -31.20 4.45
CA ILE A 445 40.30 -32.15 4.16
C ILE A 445 40.87 -33.55 4.37
N ALA A 446 40.32 -34.27 5.34
CA ALA A 446 40.66 -35.67 5.55
C ALA A 446 40.29 -36.48 4.30
N ARG A 447 41.17 -37.40 3.89
CA ARG A 447 41.04 -38.13 2.61
C ARG A 447 39.68 -38.81 2.40
N HIS A 448 39.10 -39.34 3.47
CA HIS A 448 37.77 -39.99 3.40
C HIS A 448 36.63 -38.98 3.20
N VAL A 449 36.77 -37.74 3.69
CA VAL A 449 35.80 -36.65 3.46
C VAL A 449 35.95 -36.10 2.05
N GLY A 450 37.18 -35.92 1.56
CA GLY A 450 37.44 -35.45 0.20
C GLY A 450 36.82 -36.36 -0.86
N ASN A 451 36.92 -37.67 -0.65
CA ASN A 451 36.36 -38.69 -1.54
C ASN A 451 34.85 -38.93 -1.35
N ALA A 452 34.21 -38.28 -0.37
CA ALA A 452 32.78 -38.48 -0.13
C ALA A 452 31.96 -37.85 -1.26
N ARG A 453 30.79 -38.43 -1.53
CA ARG A 453 29.83 -37.85 -2.45
C ARG A 453 29.01 -36.79 -1.71
N TYR A 454 29.01 -35.56 -2.22
CA TYR A 454 28.42 -34.42 -1.51
C TYR A 454 27.05 -33.99 -2.05
N LEU A 455 26.65 -34.50 -3.21
CA LEU A 455 25.37 -34.22 -3.84
C LEU A 455 24.45 -35.44 -3.73
N ASP A 456 23.17 -35.19 -3.48
CA ASP A 456 22.13 -36.21 -3.49
C ASP A 456 21.89 -36.69 -4.93
N ALA A 457 22.24 -37.94 -5.18
CA ALA A 457 22.11 -38.60 -6.47
C ALA A 457 20.67 -38.66 -7.02
N SER A 458 19.66 -38.52 -6.15
CA SER A 458 18.26 -38.56 -6.53
C SER A 458 17.79 -37.27 -7.23
N LEU A 459 18.55 -36.18 -7.13
CA LEU A 459 18.20 -34.90 -7.74
C LEU A 459 18.51 -34.89 -9.26
N PRO A 460 17.57 -34.43 -10.11
CA PRO A 460 17.65 -34.62 -11.56
C PRO A 460 18.82 -33.89 -12.25
N PHE A 461 19.39 -32.85 -11.64
CA PHE A 461 20.54 -32.13 -12.20
C PHE A 461 21.90 -32.73 -11.82
N VAL A 462 21.95 -33.56 -10.77
CA VAL A 462 23.21 -34.04 -10.17
C VAL A 462 24.04 -34.90 -11.12
N PRO A 463 23.47 -35.83 -11.92
CA PRO A 463 24.25 -36.59 -12.89
C PRO A 463 24.96 -35.71 -13.92
N THR A 464 24.31 -34.63 -14.38
CA THR A 464 24.88 -33.68 -15.34
C THR A 464 25.99 -32.84 -14.71
N PHE A 465 25.82 -32.43 -13.45
CA PHE A 465 26.82 -31.68 -12.71
C PHE A 465 28.07 -32.53 -12.43
N GLU A 466 27.88 -33.74 -11.89
CA GLU A 466 28.99 -34.63 -11.53
C GLU A 466 29.76 -35.14 -12.76
N ALA A 467 29.11 -35.29 -13.92
CA ALA A 467 29.79 -35.62 -15.18
C ALA A 467 30.81 -34.54 -15.58
N LYS A 468 30.56 -33.27 -15.21
CA LYS A 468 31.43 -32.14 -15.54
C LYS A 468 32.45 -31.82 -14.45
N TYR A 469 32.07 -31.97 -13.18
CA TYR A 469 32.84 -31.47 -12.04
C TYR A 469 33.32 -32.54 -11.06
N GLY A 470 32.92 -33.80 -11.27
CA GLY A 470 33.18 -34.90 -10.33
C GLY A 470 32.12 -35.01 -9.23
N HIS A 471 32.11 -36.15 -8.55
CA HIS A 471 31.18 -36.45 -7.46
C HIS A 471 31.80 -36.25 -6.06
N GLU A 472 33.13 -36.13 -6.00
CA GLU A 472 33.91 -36.01 -4.77
C GLU A 472 33.87 -34.56 -4.22
N VAL A 473 33.84 -34.40 -2.90
CA VAL A 473 33.91 -33.08 -2.22
C VAL A 473 35.16 -32.29 -2.64
N SER A 474 36.32 -32.94 -2.69
CA SER A 474 37.59 -32.33 -3.10
C SER A 474 38.66 -33.40 -3.30
N THR A 475 39.37 -33.32 -4.42
CA THR A 475 40.56 -34.16 -4.69
C THR A 475 41.82 -33.65 -3.99
N ALA A 476 41.78 -32.44 -3.41
CA ALA A 476 42.90 -31.81 -2.71
C ALA A 476 42.82 -32.06 -1.19
N GLN A 477 43.97 -32.34 -0.56
CA GLN A 477 44.10 -32.47 0.90
C GLN A 477 43.96 -31.14 1.65
N GLN A 478 44.04 -30.02 0.94
CA GLN A 478 43.80 -28.67 1.44
C GLN A 478 42.89 -27.92 0.47
N SER A 479 41.87 -27.26 1.00
CA SER A 479 41.01 -26.36 0.25
C SER A 479 40.93 -25.00 0.93
N LYS A 480 40.57 -23.97 0.15
CA LYS A 480 40.31 -22.64 0.68
C LYS A 480 38.83 -22.35 0.60
N TYR A 481 38.28 -21.77 1.67
CA TYR A 481 36.94 -21.23 1.68
C TYR A 481 36.95 -19.80 2.18
N TYR A 482 35.93 -19.04 1.81
CA TYR A 482 35.79 -17.64 2.19
C TYR A 482 34.64 -17.51 3.17
N THR A 483 34.79 -16.63 4.16
CA THR A 483 33.69 -16.17 5.00
C THR A 483 33.54 -14.68 4.81
N ILE A 484 32.31 -14.19 4.90
CA ILE A 484 32.00 -12.76 4.94
C ILE A 484 31.28 -12.46 6.26
N THR A 485 31.48 -11.27 6.82
CA THR A 485 30.68 -10.81 7.96
C THR A 485 29.22 -10.59 7.56
N GLU A 486 28.28 -10.65 8.50
CA GLU A 486 26.86 -10.36 8.22
C GLU A 486 26.68 -8.95 7.64
N ALA A 487 27.43 -7.96 8.16
CA ALA A 487 27.43 -6.61 7.62
C ALA A 487 27.97 -6.55 6.18
N GLY A 488 29.03 -7.32 5.87
CA GLY A 488 29.55 -7.42 4.52
C GLY A 488 28.57 -8.09 3.56
N GLN A 489 27.86 -9.13 4.01
CA GLN A 489 26.82 -9.81 3.23
C GLN A 489 25.65 -8.87 2.93
N ALA A 490 25.12 -8.19 3.96
CA ALA A 490 24.07 -7.19 3.81
C ALA A 490 24.49 -6.05 2.87
N GLY A 491 25.75 -5.63 2.92
CA GLY A 491 26.30 -4.63 2.00
C GLY A 491 26.34 -5.09 0.54
N VAL A 492 26.66 -6.37 0.28
CA VAL A 492 26.64 -6.95 -1.07
C VAL A 492 25.20 -7.10 -1.59
N GLU A 493 24.28 -7.54 -0.74
CA GLU A 493 22.85 -7.65 -1.06
C GLU A 493 22.28 -6.27 -1.42
N ALA A 494 22.46 -5.26 -0.56
CA ALA A 494 22.02 -3.91 -0.83
C ALA A 494 22.63 -3.32 -2.11
N ALA A 495 23.93 -3.51 -2.34
CA ALA A 495 24.57 -3.07 -3.57
C ALA A 495 24.01 -3.77 -4.82
N THR A 496 23.66 -5.06 -4.69
CA THR A 496 23.05 -5.84 -5.77
C THR A 496 21.67 -5.32 -6.09
N ASP A 497 20.84 -5.06 -5.07
CA ASP A 497 19.50 -4.51 -5.25
C ASP A 497 19.53 -3.11 -5.86
N ILE A 498 20.42 -2.24 -5.37
CA ILE A 498 20.61 -0.89 -5.92
C ILE A 498 21.03 -0.96 -7.39
N LEU A 499 22.05 -1.78 -7.71
CA LEU A 499 22.50 -1.94 -9.09
C LEU A 499 21.40 -2.52 -9.97
N HIS A 500 20.66 -3.50 -9.47
CA HIS A 500 19.53 -4.08 -10.19
C HIS A 500 18.51 -3.00 -10.53
N GLN A 501 18.03 -2.24 -9.55
CA GLN A 501 17.11 -1.13 -9.77
C GLN A 501 17.65 -0.08 -10.76
N LEU A 502 18.95 0.22 -10.70
CA LEU A 502 19.60 1.11 -11.67
C LEU A 502 19.56 0.53 -13.10
N PHE A 503 19.82 -0.76 -13.29
CA PHE A 503 19.70 -1.41 -14.60
C PHE A 503 18.26 -1.41 -15.12
N LEU A 504 17.28 -1.57 -14.23
CA LEU A 504 15.87 -1.56 -14.59
C LEU A 504 15.42 -0.16 -15.02
N ARG A 505 15.75 0.87 -14.23
CA ARG A 505 15.50 2.28 -14.59
C ARG A 505 16.24 2.70 -15.86
N ALA A 506 17.46 2.21 -16.07
CA ALA A 506 18.18 2.43 -17.32
C ALA A 506 17.45 1.77 -18.50
N THR A 507 16.84 0.60 -18.29
CA THR A 507 16.03 -0.08 -19.30
C THR A 507 14.76 0.72 -19.61
N ASP A 508 14.06 1.24 -18.61
CA ASP A 508 12.94 2.17 -18.81
C ASP A 508 13.37 3.39 -19.63
N HIS A 509 14.50 3.98 -19.29
CA HIS A 509 15.04 5.14 -20.00
C HIS A 509 15.36 4.82 -21.46
N VAL A 510 15.96 3.65 -21.74
CA VAL A 510 16.25 3.16 -23.09
C VAL A 510 14.98 2.92 -23.89
N LEU A 511 13.94 2.35 -23.28
CA LEU A 511 12.67 2.10 -23.96
C LEU A 511 11.88 3.39 -24.22
N ALA A 512 11.92 4.35 -23.29
CA ALA A 512 11.31 5.67 -23.46
C ALA A 512 12.03 6.51 -24.53
N HIS A 513 13.36 6.43 -24.61
CA HIS A 513 14.18 7.18 -25.56
C HIS A 513 14.70 6.29 -26.70
N LYS A 514 13.92 5.26 -27.05
CA LYS A 514 14.33 4.22 -28.01
C LYS A 514 14.82 4.77 -29.34
N ARG A 515 14.27 5.88 -29.84
CA ARG A 515 14.70 6.49 -31.11
C ARG A 515 16.18 6.92 -31.07
N GLU A 516 16.63 7.38 -29.92
CA GLU A 516 17.99 7.89 -29.70
C GLU A 516 18.92 6.79 -29.22
N LEU A 517 18.44 5.92 -28.32
CA LEU A 517 19.28 4.96 -27.62
C LEU A 517 19.35 3.57 -28.28
N ALA A 518 18.33 3.14 -29.04
CA ALA A 518 18.33 1.82 -29.68
C ALA A 518 19.54 1.52 -30.58
N PRO A 519 20.10 2.48 -31.35
CA PRO A 519 21.28 2.24 -32.17
C PRO A 519 22.52 1.73 -31.40
N TYR A 520 22.61 2.01 -30.09
CA TYR A 520 23.74 1.61 -29.27
C TYR A 520 23.66 0.16 -28.75
N PHE A 521 22.50 -0.50 -28.86
CA PHE A 521 22.28 -1.85 -28.31
C PHE A 521 22.48 -2.98 -29.33
N CYS A 522 22.69 -2.66 -30.61
CA CYS A 522 22.84 -3.64 -31.70
C CYS A 522 21.68 -4.67 -31.77
N ILE A 523 20.49 -4.31 -31.30
CA ILE A 523 19.30 -5.17 -31.31
C ILE A 523 18.54 -4.97 -32.63
N PRO A 524 18.17 -6.06 -33.36
CA PRO A 524 17.37 -5.99 -34.57
C PRO A 524 16.07 -5.19 -34.39
N ALA A 525 15.78 -4.28 -35.33
CA ALA A 525 14.63 -3.37 -35.27
C ALA A 525 13.28 -4.07 -34.97
N GLY A 526 13.08 -5.27 -35.53
CA GLY A 526 11.87 -6.07 -35.35
C GLY A 526 11.69 -6.71 -33.96
N LEU A 527 12.72 -6.74 -33.11
CA LEU A 527 12.64 -7.31 -31.77
C LEU A 527 12.22 -6.30 -30.70
N TRP A 528 12.43 -5.00 -30.95
CA TRP A 528 12.10 -3.97 -29.97
C TRP A 528 10.62 -3.91 -29.55
N PRO A 529 9.62 -4.12 -30.43
CA PRO A 529 8.23 -4.23 -29.98
C PRO A 529 8.00 -5.40 -29.04
N LYS A 530 8.70 -6.53 -29.24
CA LYS A 530 8.62 -7.69 -28.33
C LYS A 530 9.29 -7.42 -26.99
N ILE A 531 10.42 -6.71 -26.99
CA ILE A 531 11.10 -6.27 -25.77
C ILE A 531 10.20 -5.31 -24.98
N GLN A 532 9.62 -4.31 -25.64
CA GLN A 532 8.65 -3.39 -25.02
C GLN A 532 7.46 -4.16 -24.45
N HIS A 533 6.92 -5.13 -25.19
CA HIS A 533 5.78 -5.93 -24.75
C HIS A 533 6.13 -6.80 -23.53
N SER A 534 7.26 -7.52 -23.55
CA SER A 534 7.74 -8.31 -22.41
C SER A 534 7.99 -7.41 -21.18
N TRP A 535 8.61 -6.25 -21.37
CA TRP A 535 8.87 -5.29 -20.30
C TRP A 535 7.60 -4.67 -19.71
N THR A 536 6.55 -4.48 -20.51
CA THR A 536 5.30 -3.90 -20.03
C THR A 536 4.32 -4.95 -19.47
N HIS A 537 4.41 -6.21 -19.89
CA HIS A 537 3.42 -7.24 -19.54
C HIS A 537 3.95 -8.37 -18.64
N GLN A 538 5.25 -8.69 -18.67
CA GLN A 538 5.83 -9.72 -17.79
C GLN A 538 6.48 -9.14 -16.54
N TYR A 539 6.82 -7.85 -16.56
CA TYR A 539 7.45 -7.20 -15.41
C TYR A 539 6.53 -7.14 -14.18
N VAL A 540 5.21 -7.05 -14.42
CA VAL A 540 4.17 -7.20 -13.39
C VAL A 540 4.11 -8.64 -12.85
N SER A 541 4.43 -9.65 -13.65
CA SER A 541 4.34 -11.07 -13.25
C SER A 541 5.61 -11.64 -12.59
N VAL A 542 6.78 -11.05 -12.85
CA VAL A 542 8.07 -11.59 -12.41
C VAL A 542 8.43 -11.20 -10.97
N ILE A 543 7.85 -10.12 -10.45
CA ILE A 543 7.96 -9.76 -9.01
C ILE A 543 7.30 -10.83 -8.13
N HIS A 544 6.34 -11.60 -8.67
CA HIS A 544 5.59 -12.61 -7.90
C HIS A 544 6.23 -14.01 -7.84
N ALA A 545 7.30 -14.30 -8.61
CA ALA A 545 7.73 -15.69 -8.81
C ALA A 545 9.23 -15.98 -8.60
N PHE A 546 10.04 -15.04 -8.12
CA PHE A 546 11.44 -15.35 -7.79
C PHE A 546 11.59 -15.84 -6.35
N ASP A 547 11.39 -17.14 -6.21
CA ASP A 547 11.74 -17.92 -5.03
C ASP A 547 13.27 -17.85 -4.78
N ARG A 548 13.65 -17.71 -3.50
CA ARG A 548 15.00 -17.34 -3.02
C ARG A 548 16.10 -18.37 -3.35
N GLN A 549 15.76 -19.52 -3.91
CA GLN A 549 16.72 -20.60 -4.18
C GLN A 549 17.48 -20.50 -5.51
N ALA A 550 16.98 -19.76 -6.51
CA ALA A 550 17.56 -19.80 -7.86
C ALA A 550 18.86 -18.97 -8.03
N TRP A 551 19.14 -18.01 -7.14
CA TRP A 551 20.26 -17.07 -7.32
C TRP A 551 21.60 -17.53 -6.72
N VAL A 552 21.57 -18.39 -5.69
CA VAL A 552 22.79 -19.02 -5.14
C VAL A 552 23.52 -19.84 -6.22
N TYR A 553 22.79 -20.36 -7.21
CA TYR A 553 23.35 -21.17 -8.30
C TYR A 553 24.04 -20.33 -9.41
N ASN A 554 23.57 -19.10 -9.66
CA ASN A 554 24.12 -18.27 -10.75
C ASN A 554 25.38 -17.49 -10.35
N MET A 555 25.54 -17.11 -9.08
CA MET A 555 26.80 -16.48 -8.62
C MET A 555 28.00 -17.44 -8.63
N HIS A 556 27.78 -18.76 -8.52
CA HIS A 556 28.85 -19.75 -8.68
C HIS A 556 29.38 -19.88 -10.13
N ILE A 557 28.61 -19.45 -11.13
CA ILE A 557 29.03 -19.46 -12.54
C ILE A 557 29.87 -18.23 -12.90
N LEU A 558 29.61 -17.08 -12.26
CA LEU A 558 30.39 -15.85 -12.45
C LEU A 558 31.70 -15.84 -11.64
N ALA A 559 31.74 -16.49 -10.47
CA ALA A 559 32.96 -16.61 -9.67
C ALA A 559 34.02 -17.59 -10.26
N ASN A 560 33.64 -18.44 -11.23
CA ASN A 560 34.56 -19.40 -11.87
C ASN A 560 35.16 -18.92 -13.21
N LYS A 561 34.97 -17.66 -13.59
CA LYS A 561 35.53 -17.08 -14.84
C LYS A 561 36.66 -16.07 -14.65
N THR A 562 37.37 -16.11 -13.53
CA THR A 562 38.68 -15.45 -13.38
C THR A 562 39.79 -16.49 -13.29
N ARG A 563 40.22 -16.99 -14.45
CA ARG A 563 41.59 -17.48 -14.64
C ARG A 563 42.31 -16.53 -15.60
N PHE A 564 43.40 -15.98 -15.09
CA PHE A 564 44.48 -15.29 -15.80
C PHE A 564 44.62 -15.73 -17.26
N ARG A 565 44.70 -14.76 -18.17
CA ARG A 565 45.59 -14.86 -19.32
C ARG A 565 46.30 -13.54 -19.52
N ASP A 566 47.61 -13.62 -19.32
CA ASP A 566 48.61 -12.62 -19.64
C ASP A 566 48.54 -12.18 -21.10
N GLY A 567 48.80 -10.88 -21.28
CA GLY A 567 49.59 -10.35 -22.39
C GLY A 567 48.88 -10.17 -23.72
N TRP A 568 48.26 -9.01 -23.95
CA TRP A 568 48.21 -8.35 -25.27
C TRP A 568 48.31 -6.82 -25.10
N THR A 569 49.34 -6.25 -25.72
CA THR A 569 49.61 -4.81 -25.94
C THR A 569 48.99 -4.38 -27.28
N LEU A 570 48.38 -3.19 -27.42
CA LEU A 570 48.88 -1.93 -28.06
C LEU A 570 47.63 -1.20 -28.66
N PRO A 571 47.67 0.10 -29.02
CA PRO A 571 48.59 1.18 -28.64
C PRO A 571 48.02 2.14 -27.58
#